data_AF-A0A3D8IXG0-F1
#
_entry.id   AF-A0A3D8IXG0-F1
#
_cell.length_a   1.000
_cell.length_b   1.000
_cell.length_c   1.000
_cell.angle_alpha   90.00
_cell.angle_beta   90.00
_cell.angle_gamma   90.00
#
_symmetry.space_group_name_H-M   'P 1'
#
loop_
_entity.id
_entity.type
_entity.pdbx_description
1 polymer ?
#
loop_
_entity_poly.entity_id
_entity_poly.type
_entity_poly.pdbx_seq_one_letter_code
_entity_poly.pdbx_strand_id
1 'polypeptide(L)' 'MEWLNEAIVLEKKGQREKASRIYHKLLSLGQSPLQAKIGIIRTRHEWVKFEGVSLENKLFFQEAQGERQIQEIERWLIK' A
#
# COMPACT_ATOMS: atom_id res chain seq x y z
N MET A 1 8.15 -11.35 8.53
CA MET A 1 6.81 -10.89 8.99
C MET A 1 6.90 -9.70 9.94
N GLU A 2 7.85 -9.66 10.89
CA GLU A 2 7.97 -8.54 11.86
C GLU A 2 8.19 -7.16 11.22
N TRP A 3 9.06 -7.03 10.22
CA TRP A 3 9.35 -5.73 9.60
C TRP A 3 8.19 -5.14 8.80
N LEU A 4 7.32 -5.98 8.24
CA LEU A 4 6.13 -5.49 7.54
C LEU A 4 5.12 -4.89 8.53
N ASN A 5 4.89 -5.58 9.65
CA ASN A 5 4.03 -5.08 10.72
C ASN A 5 4.61 -3.79 11.34
N GLU A 6 5.92 -3.72 11.53
CA GLU A 6 6.60 -2.52 12.01
C GLU A 6 6.41 -1.33 11.06
N ALA A 7 6.57 -1.54 9.75
CA ALA A 7 6.37 -0.51 8.74
C ALA A 7 4.92 0.02 8.75
N ILE A 8 3.92 -0.87 8.87
CA ILE A 8 2.51 -0.52 8.95
C ILE A 8 2.21 0.28 10.23
N VAL A 9 2.78 -0.11 11.37
CA VAL A 9 2.60 0.61 12.63
C VAL A 9 3.23 2.01 12.58
N LEU A 10 4.41 2.15 11.98
CA LEU A 10 5.07 3.44 11.80
C LEU A 10 4.29 4.35 10.86
N GLU A 11 3.72 3.78 9.79
CA GLU A 11 2.84 4.49 8.86
C GLU A 11 1.59 5.03 9.57
N LYS A 12 0.92 4.19 10.38
CA LYS A 12 -0.26 4.58 11.19
C LYS A 12 0.07 5.66 12.23
N LYS A 13 1.30 5.68 12.75
CA LYS A 13 1.81 6.71 13.67
C LYS A 13 2.25 8.00 12.97
N GLY A 14 2.09 8.09 11.64
CA GLY A 14 2.50 9.25 10.86
C GLY A 14 4.02 9.36 10.61
N GLN A 15 4.81 8.35 11.03
CA GLN A 15 6.27 8.32 10.85
C GLN A 15 6.64 7.81 9.45
N ARG A 16 6.20 8.53 8.43
CA ARG A 16 6.22 8.12 7.02
C ARG A 16 7.62 7.82 6.48
N GLU A 17 8.61 8.63 6.83
CA GLU A 17 9.99 8.43 6.37
C GLU A 17 10.59 7.13 6.92
N LYS A 18 10.32 6.81 8.18
CA LYS A 18 10.78 5.56 8.79
C LYS A 18 10.06 4.36 8.19
N ALA A 19 8.75 4.44 8.03
CA ALA A 19 7.98 3.40 7.34
C ALA A 19 8.50 3.16 5.92
N SER A 20 8.77 4.23 5.16
CA SER A 20 9.30 4.17 3.79
C SER A 20 10.65 3.44 3.73
N ARG A 21 11.57 3.73 4.66
CA ARG A 21 12.87 3.03 4.74
C ARG A 21 12.69 1.52 4.97
N ILE A 22 11.76 1.13 5.83
CA ILE A 22 11.49 -0.30 6.09
C ILE A 22 10.86 -0.96 4.87
N TYR A 23 9.92 -0.30 4.20
CA TYR A 23 9.35 -0.84 2.95
C TYR A 23 10.41 -0.98 1.85
N HIS A 24 11.33 -0.03 1.68
CA HIS A 24 12.46 -0.17 0.76
C HIS A 24 13.38 -1.33 1.15
N LYS A 25 13.63 -1.54 2.45
CA LYS A 25 14.41 -2.67 2.95
C LYS A 25 13.72 -4.01 2.66
N LEU A 26 12.42 -4.11 2.91
CA LEU A 26 11.61 -5.29 2.58
C LEU A 26 11.68 -5.63 1.09
N LEU A 27 11.57 -4.61 0.23
CA LEU A 27 11.68 -4.76 -1.21
C LEU A 27 13.06 -5.27 -1.63
N SER A 28 14.14 -4.74 -1.04
CA SER A 28 15.52 -5.17 -1.34
C SER A 28 15.82 -6.62 -0.94
N LEU A 29 15.11 -7.13 0.09
CA LEU A 29 15.25 -8.50 0.55
C LEU A 29 14.28 -9.47 -0.13
N GLY A 30 13.46 -9.00 -1.07
CA GLY A 30 12.41 -9.81 -1.70
C GLY A 30 11.32 -10.27 -0.73
N GLN A 31 11.23 -9.66 0.45
CA GLN A 31 10.24 -10.01 1.47
C GLN A 31 8.97 -9.20 1.26
N SER A 32 7.86 -9.89 0.99
CA SER A 32 6.56 -9.24 0.74
C SER A 32 6.66 -8.08 -0.27
N PRO A 33 7.23 -8.31 -1.47
CA PRO A 33 7.59 -7.25 -2.41
C PRO A 33 6.38 -6.44 -2.89
N LEU A 34 5.21 -7.05 -2.96
CA LEU A 34 3.96 -6.36 -3.30
C LEU A 34 3.58 -5.36 -2.20
N GLN A 35 3.49 -5.81 -0.94
CA GLN A 35 3.14 -4.96 0.19
C GLN A 35 4.17 -3.85 0.43
N ALA A 36 5.45 -4.14 0.17
CA ALA A 36 6.52 -3.16 0.23
C ALA A 36 6.35 -2.04 -0.82
N LYS A 37 6.04 -2.38 -2.08
CA LYS A 37 5.76 -1.39 -3.13
C LYS A 37 4.56 -0.51 -2.79
N ILE A 38 3.47 -1.11 -2.32
CA ILE A 38 2.27 -0.39 -1.87
C ILE A 38 2.65 0.60 -0.77
N GLY A 39 3.33 0.12 0.28
CA GLY A 39 3.75 0.95 1.40
C GLY A 39 4.62 2.14 1.00
N ILE A 40 5.54 1.96 0.03
CA ILE A 40 6.35 3.06 -0.50
C ILE A 40 5.45 4.13 -1.13
N ILE A 41 4.52 3.75 -2.01
CA ILE A 41 3.60 4.68 -2.67
C ILE A 41 2.77 5.44 -1.62
N ARG A 42 2.19 4.74 -0.64
CA ARG A 42 1.40 5.35 0.44
C ARG A 42 2.21 6.38 1.23
N THR A 43 3.47 6.07 1.56
CA THR A 43 4.34 7.00 2.31
C THR A 43 4.67 8.28 1.53
N ARG A 44 4.73 8.22 0.20
CA ARG A 44 5.05 9.35 -0.68
C ARG A 44 3.87 10.29 -0.96
N HIS A 45 2.65 9.93 -0.58
CA HIS A 45 1.42 10.67 -0.93
C HIS A 45 1.20 10.81 -2.45
N GLU A 46 1.92 10.04 -3.26
CA GLU A 46 1.72 9.90 -4.69
C GLU A 46 0.59 8.91 -4.95
N TRP A 47 -0.59 9.19 -4.40
CA TRP A 47 -1.79 8.50 -4.84
C TRP A 47 -2.08 9.02 -6.24
N VAL A 48 -1.79 8.22 -7.25
CA VAL A 48 -2.27 8.48 -8.61
C VAL A 48 -3.78 8.60 -8.49
N LYS A 49 -4.32 9.80 -8.78
CA LYS A 49 -5.77 9.99 -8.84
C LYS A 49 -6.34 8.87 -9.72
N PHE A 50 -7.51 8.38 -9.36
CA PHE A 50 -8.25 7.33 -10.08
C PHE A 50 -8.67 7.72 -11.53
N GLU A 51 -7.82 8.44 -12.27
CA GLU A 51 -7.96 8.70 -13.70
C GLU A 51 -7.73 7.38 -14.44
N GLY A 52 -8.80 6.87 -15.06
CA GLY A 52 -8.79 5.61 -15.81
C GLY A 52 -9.31 4.37 -15.08
N VAL A 53 -9.79 4.50 -13.83
CA VAL A 53 -10.43 3.39 -13.10
C VAL A 53 -11.94 3.36 -13.42
N SER A 54 -12.45 2.20 -13.83
CA SER A 54 -13.87 2.00 -14.18
C SER A 54 -14.79 2.34 -12.99
N LEU A 55 -16.03 2.72 -13.28
CA LEU A 55 -17.03 3.03 -12.24
C LEU A 55 -17.27 1.83 -11.32
N GLU A 56 -17.30 0.63 -11.89
CA GLU A 56 -17.40 -0.64 -11.17
C GLU A 56 -16.28 -0.80 -10.13
N ASN A 57 -15.04 -0.54 -10.53
CA ASN A 57 -13.90 -0.61 -9.63
C ASN A 57 -14.03 0.47 -8.53
N LYS A 58 -14.44 1.70 -8.86
CA LYS A 58 -14.66 2.76 -7.86
C LYS A 58 -15.74 2.41 -6.83
N LEU A 59 -16.82 1.74 -7.24
CA LEU A 59 -17.85 1.26 -6.33
C LEU A 59 -17.32 0.13 -5.44
N PHE A 60 -16.54 -0.80 -6.01
CA PHE A 60 -15.84 -1.83 -5.24
C PHE A 60 -14.92 -1.21 -4.17
N PHE A 61 -14.24 -0.09 -4.46
CA PHE A 61 -13.46 0.67 -3.48
C PHE A 61 -14.31 1.24 -2.33
N GLN A 62 -15.53 1.72 -2.62
CA GLN A 62 -16.42 2.30 -1.62
C GLN A 62 -17.11 1.24 -0.75
N GLU A 63 -17.34 0.06 -1.31
CA GLU A 63 -18.03 -1.06 -0.66
C GLU A 63 -17.06 -2.06 0.00
N ALA A 64 -15.76 -1.98 -0.29
CA ALA A 64 -14.74 -2.84 0.29
C ALA A 64 -14.64 -2.63 1.81
N GLN A 65 -15.10 -3.61 2.58
CA GLN A 65 -14.97 -3.64 4.05
C GLN A 65 -13.99 -4.69 4.55
N GLY A 66 -13.52 -5.59 3.67
CA GLY A 66 -12.63 -6.69 4.00
C GLY A 66 -11.18 -6.48 3.55
N GLU A 67 -10.24 -7.00 4.35
CA GLU A 67 -8.79 -6.93 4.09
C GLU A 67 -8.39 -7.47 2.71
N ARG A 68 -9.10 -8.50 2.22
CA ARG A 68 -8.88 -9.09 0.89
C ARG A 68 -9.27 -8.14 -0.25
N GLN A 69 -10.36 -7.38 -0.08
CA GLN A 69 -10.84 -6.43 -1.09
C GLN A 69 -9.90 -5.22 -1.17
N ILE A 70 -9.41 -4.77 -0.02
CA ILE A 70 -8.39 -3.71 0.08
C ILE A 70 -7.07 -4.13 -0.60
N GLN A 71 -6.63 -5.38 -0.43
CA GLN A 71 -5.42 -5.87 -1.12
C GLN A 71 -5.59 -5.96 -2.64
N GLU A 72 -6.79 -6.24 -3.14
CA GLU A 72 -7.09 -6.32 -4.58
C GLU A 72 -7.10 -4.93 -5.24
N ILE A 73 -7.70 -3.99 -4.53
CA ILE A 73 -7.63 -2.55 -4.75
C ILE A 73 -6.18 -2.05 -4.84
N GLU A 74 -5.35 -2.42 -3.86
CA GLU A 74 -3.95 -1.98 -3.80
C GLU A 74 -3.12 -2.54 -4.96
N ARG A 75 -3.46 -3.73 -5.48
CA ARG A 75 -2.81 -4.30 -6.69
C ARG A 75 -3.10 -3.48 -7.95
N TRP A 76 -4.30 -2.93 -8.10
CA TRP A 76 -4.66 -2.13 -9.27
C TRP A 76 -3.96 -0.75 -9.31
N LEU A 77 -3.56 -0.24 -8.16
CA LEU A 77 -2.91 1.07 -8.03
C LEU A 77 -1.39 1.03 -8.27
N ILE A 78 -0.80 -0.17 -8.41
CA ILE A 78 0.60 -0.36 -8.78
C ILE A 78 0.65 -0.64 -10.29
N LYS A 79 0.70 0.41 -11.11
CA LYS A 79 1.26 0.32 -12.47
C LYS A 79 2.72 0.72 -12.43
#